data_AF-A0A2U8FFE2-F1
#
_entry.id   AF-A0A2U8FFE2-F1
#
_cell.length_a   1.000
_cell.length_b   1.000
_cell.length_c   1.000
_cell.angle_alpha   90.00
_cell.angle_beta   90.00
_cell.angle_gamma   90.00
#
_symmetry.space_group_name_H-M   'P 1'
#
loop_
_entity.id
_entity.type
_entity.pdbx_description
1 polymer ?
#
loop_
_entity_poly.entity_id
_entity_poly.type
_entity_poly.pdbx_seq_one_letter_code
_entity_poly.pdbx_strand_id
1 'polypeptide(L)'
;MLRDVFYIGGYDPRSYRYYYMLLKKNLLKQNAINNLNLEISSCISESQSPFCKITHQQALSYYYFLEWNAIVKKYWSKNLLDFILDFIYFLKMYILSGIFVTFVKESKVQLVAGLYPILYFIFGYSIAFVLAYFVFLTLKEWNLFVGIFIVIVMIFVCSKLIIYGGKKIAVFWLSNIYVFCAKYALNKIEEMGYLNESFAKVIYEKFKEHQNIRDYELILSAHSVGTILAVNVVAKVITMANQEGISLEKFKLLTLGECIPLVSFQKNYQAFREDLELLVNTPIVWFDITSPIDGACFSLVDFVKISKIEAKFPPIYLSARFHKLFTPKSYKKIRKNRYLAHFLYLYATEILGVYDYFNFIGGADTLEAKLLRNKNE
;
A
#
# COMPACT_ATOMS: atom_id res chain seq x y z
N MET A 1 -16.44 -3.94 24.16
CA MET A 1 -16.30 -3.49 22.76
C MET A 1 -16.19 -4.69 21.83
N LEU A 2 -17.11 -4.84 20.89
CA LEU A 2 -17.00 -5.77 19.77
C LEU A 2 -16.41 -5.03 18.56
N ARG A 3 -15.53 -5.68 17.80
CA ARG A 3 -14.96 -5.07 16.60
C ARG A 3 -14.80 -6.07 15.48
N ASP A 4 -15.17 -5.66 14.27
CA ASP A 4 -14.78 -6.36 13.06
C ASP A 4 -13.71 -5.52 12.34
N VAL A 5 -12.55 -6.12 12.08
CA VAL A 5 -11.44 -5.47 11.38
C VAL A 5 -11.20 -6.21 10.08
N PHE A 6 -11.42 -5.56 8.95
CA PHE A 6 -11.10 -6.08 7.63
C PHE A 6 -9.79 -5.48 7.15
N TYR A 7 -8.84 -6.33 6.76
CA TYR A 7 -7.52 -5.88 6.33
C TYR A 7 -7.27 -6.14 4.85
N ILE A 8 -6.96 -5.06 4.10
CA ILE A 8 -6.50 -5.12 2.71
C ILE A 8 -5.01 -4.75 2.67
N GLY A 9 -4.16 -5.70 2.23
CA GLY A 9 -2.73 -5.46 2.04
C GLY A 9 -2.40 -4.73 0.74
N GLY A 10 -1.13 -4.33 0.59
CA GLY A 10 -0.61 -3.73 -0.63
C GLY A 10 -0.48 -4.70 -1.81
N TYR A 11 0.13 -4.22 -2.91
CA TYR A 11 0.38 -5.01 -4.12
C TYR A 11 1.52 -6.03 -3.86
N ASP A 12 1.14 -7.18 -3.31
CA ASP A 12 2.04 -8.17 -2.76
C ASP A 12 1.57 -9.61 -3.06
N PRO A 13 2.41 -10.49 -3.64
CA PRO A 13 2.04 -11.86 -3.95
C PRO A 13 1.94 -12.78 -2.72
N ARG A 14 2.33 -12.31 -1.52
CA ARG A 14 2.22 -13.09 -0.27
C ARG A 14 0.76 -13.25 0.15
N SER A 15 0.42 -14.40 0.72
CA SER A 15 -0.94 -14.74 1.15
C SER A 15 -1.29 -14.20 2.53
N TYR A 16 -2.56 -14.36 2.94
CA TYR A 16 -3.01 -14.02 4.30
C TYR A 16 -2.14 -14.67 5.39
N ARG A 17 -1.59 -15.87 5.16
CA ARG A 17 -0.73 -16.57 6.13
C ARG A 17 0.50 -15.75 6.51
N TYR A 18 1.10 -15.06 5.54
CA TYR A 18 2.24 -14.17 5.82
C TYR A 18 1.80 -13.00 6.71
N TYR A 19 0.68 -12.36 6.39
CA TYR A 19 0.17 -11.22 7.14
C TYR A 19 -0.32 -11.62 8.55
N TYR A 20 -0.91 -12.81 8.70
CA TYR A 20 -1.24 -13.37 10.02
C TYR A 20 0.02 -13.61 10.86
N MET A 21 1.08 -14.20 10.29
CA MET A 21 2.33 -14.41 11.01
C MET A 21 3.00 -13.07 11.39
N LEU A 22 2.92 -12.07 10.51
CA LEU A 22 3.38 -10.72 10.78
C LEU A 22 2.60 -10.06 11.92
N LEU A 23 1.27 -10.12 11.86
CA LEU A 23 0.35 -9.61 12.87
C LEU A 23 0.63 -10.26 14.22
N LYS A 24 0.60 -11.59 14.29
CA LYS A 24 0.85 -12.36 15.53
C LYS A 24 2.20 -12.02 16.15
N LYS A 25 3.27 -12.02 15.35
CA LYS A 25 4.62 -11.74 15.84
C LYS A 25 4.74 -10.33 16.42
N ASN A 26 4.17 -9.34 15.75
CA ASN A 26 4.28 -7.95 16.19
C ASN A 26 3.29 -7.61 17.31
N LEU A 27 2.11 -8.22 17.34
CA LEU A 27 1.17 -8.08 18.45
C LEU A 27 1.80 -8.53 19.78
N LEU A 28 2.45 -9.70 19.78
CA LEU A 28 3.15 -10.19 20.97
C LEU A 28 4.31 -9.28 21.39
N LYS A 29 5.02 -8.69 20.43
CA LYS A 29 6.07 -7.71 20.72
C LYS A 29 5.50 -6.41 21.30
N GLN A 30 4.37 -5.95 20.77
CA GLN A 30 3.73 -4.73 21.24
C GLN A 30 3.21 -4.89 22.67
N ASN A 31 2.64 -6.05 23.01
CA ASN A 31 2.23 -6.35 24.39
C ASN A 31 3.36 -6.15 25.40
N ALA A 32 4.60 -6.51 25.04
CA ALA A 32 5.77 -6.34 25.90
C ALA A 32 6.17 -4.86 26.12
N ILE A 33 5.63 -3.93 25.33
CA ILE A 33 5.95 -2.50 25.38
C ILE A 33 4.88 -1.72 26.14
N ASN A 34 3.61 -2.03 25.89
CA ASN A 34 2.48 -1.22 26.36
C ASN A 34 1.50 -1.97 27.27
N ASN A 35 1.77 -3.25 27.58
CA ASN A 35 0.93 -4.09 28.43
C ASN A 35 -0.53 -4.19 27.98
N LEU A 36 -0.82 -4.11 26.67
CA LEU A 36 -2.18 -4.31 26.16
C LEU A 36 -2.72 -5.72 26.43
N ASN A 37 -1.86 -6.70 26.69
CA ASN A 37 -2.25 -8.09 26.98
C ASN A 37 -3.23 -8.67 25.94
N LEU A 38 -3.02 -8.36 24.66
CA LEU A 38 -3.82 -8.91 23.57
C LEU A 38 -3.46 -10.38 23.34
N GLU A 39 -4.46 -11.24 23.26
CA GLU A 39 -4.31 -12.63 22.84
C GLU A 39 -4.77 -12.79 21.40
N ILE A 40 -4.13 -13.67 20.63
CA ILE A 40 -4.48 -13.91 19.22
C ILE A 40 -4.65 -15.40 18.94
N SER A 41 -5.81 -15.77 18.39
CA SER A 41 -6.14 -17.16 18.03
C SER A 41 -5.44 -17.61 16.75
N SER A 42 -5.51 -18.91 16.46
CA SER A 42 -5.26 -19.42 15.10
C SER A 42 -6.27 -18.84 14.10
N CYS A 43 -5.86 -18.75 12.83
CA CYS A 43 -6.79 -18.40 11.76
C CYS A 43 -7.78 -19.53 11.49
N ILE A 44 -9.04 -19.14 11.27
CA ILE A 44 -10.12 -19.98 10.77
C ILE A 44 -10.27 -19.68 9.27
N SER A 45 -10.25 -20.72 8.43
CA SER A 45 -10.22 -20.59 6.97
C SER A 45 -11.47 -21.15 6.27
N GLU A 46 -12.54 -21.41 7.02
CA GLU A 46 -13.79 -21.98 6.49
C GLU A 46 -14.70 -20.94 5.83
N SER A 47 -14.43 -19.64 6.03
CA SER A 47 -15.15 -18.52 5.44
C SER A 47 -14.45 -17.95 4.20
N GLN A 48 -15.23 -17.24 3.36
CA GLN A 48 -14.74 -16.51 2.17
C GLN A 48 -13.60 -15.53 2.47
N SER A 49 -13.47 -15.08 3.72
CA SER A 49 -12.33 -14.31 4.21
C SER A 49 -11.77 -14.99 5.47
N PRO A 50 -10.53 -15.53 5.45
CA PRO A 50 -9.90 -16.09 6.63
C PRO A 50 -9.81 -15.05 7.74
N PHE A 51 -10.02 -15.45 8.98
CA PHE A 51 -9.96 -14.51 10.11
C PHE A 51 -9.34 -15.14 11.35
N CYS A 52 -8.88 -14.30 12.27
CA CYS A 52 -8.47 -14.69 13.62
C CYS A 52 -9.16 -13.80 14.65
N LYS A 53 -9.24 -14.27 15.90
CA LYS A 53 -9.77 -13.50 17.02
C LYS A 53 -8.61 -12.85 17.77
N ILE A 54 -8.77 -11.56 18.09
CA ILE A 54 -7.91 -10.83 19.01
C ILE A 54 -8.73 -10.50 20.25
N THR A 55 -8.28 -10.98 21.40
CA THR A 55 -9.01 -10.83 22.68
C THR A 55 -8.26 -9.91 23.61
N HIS A 56 -9.01 -9.02 24.25
CA HIS A 56 -8.63 -8.12 25.33
C HIS A 56 -9.62 -8.30 26.48
N GLN A 57 -9.26 -7.93 27.71
CA GLN A 57 -10.16 -8.04 28.88
C GLN A 57 -11.52 -7.36 28.67
N GLN A 58 -11.56 -6.29 27.87
CA GLN A 58 -12.76 -5.47 27.62
C GLN A 58 -13.18 -5.43 26.13
N ALA A 59 -12.47 -6.15 25.26
CA ALA A 59 -12.77 -6.14 23.83
C ALA A 59 -12.55 -7.48 23.13
N LEU A 60 -13.38 -7.75 22.13
CA LEU A 60 -13.23 -8.88 21.22
C LEU A 60 -13.19 -8.34 19.80
N SER A 61 -12.13 -8.65 19.06
CA SER A 61 -11.96 -8.22 17.69
C SER A 61 -11.83 -9.42 16.74
N TYR A 62 -12.64 -9.46 15.69
CA TYR A 62 -12.50 -10.40 14.59
C TYR A 62 -11.69 -9.73 13.48
N TYR A 63 -10.49 -10.27 13.21
CA TYR A 63 -9.58 -9.72 12.22
C TYR A 63 -9.60 -10.57 10.95
N TYR A 64 -10.27 -10.06 9.92
CA TYR A 64 -10.46 -10.66 8.60
C TYR A 64 -9.38 -10.23 7.62
N PHE A 65 -8.87 -11.17 6.82
CA PHE A 65 -7.92 -10.90 5.75
C PHE A 65 -8.64 -10.90 4.40
N LEU A 66 -8.64 -9.76 3.71
CA LEU A 66 -9.15 -9.61 2.35
C LEU A 66 -8.01 -9.85 1.36
N GLU A 67 -7.91 -11.10 0.90
CA GLU A 67 -6.81 -11.57 0.07
C GLU A 67 -7.05 -11.32 -1.42
N TRP A 68 -6.07 -10.73 -2.10
CA TRP A 68 -6.09 -10.47 -3.54
C TRP A 68 -4.76 -10.84 -4.24
N ASN A 69 -3.93 -11.64 -3.55
CA ASN A 69 -2.60 -12.05 -4.02
C ASN A 69 -2.64 -12.83 -5.35
N ALA A 70 -3.74 -13.52 -5.67
CA ALA A 70 -3.91 -14.22 -6.94
C ALA A 70 -3.91 -13.24 -8.12
N ILE A 71 -4.63 -12.12 -8.00
CA ILE A 71 -4.62 -11.03 -8.98
C ILE A 71 -3.22 -10.42 -9.03
N VAL A 72 -2.60 -10.14 -7.87
CA VAL A 72 -1.23 -9.62 -7.84
C VAL A 72 -0.27 -10.52 -8.63
N LYS A 73 -0.28 -11.83 -8.41
CA LYS A 73 0.56 -12.81 -9.12
C LYS A 73 0.26 -12.90 -10.62
N LYS A 74 -0.98 -12.65 -11.04
CA LYS A 74 -1.37 -12.64 -12.46
C LYS A 74 -0.73 -11.45 -13.19
N TYR A 75 -0.80 -10.26 -12.58
CA TYR A 75 -0.28 -9.02 -13.17
C TYR A 75 1.18 -8.73 -12.80
N TRP A 76 1.83 -9.60 -12.03
CA TRP A 76 3.23 -9.46 -11.66
C TRP A 76 4.16 -9.74 -12.84
N SER A 77 5.07 -8.82 -13.10
CA SER A 77 6.11 -8.98 -14.11
C SER A 77 7.13 -10.05 -13.70
N LYS A 78 7.31 -11.05 -14.56
CA LYS A 78 8.09 -12.27 -14.29
C LYS A 78 9.38 -12.32 -15.12
N ASN A 79 9.33 -11.78 -16.34
CA ASN A 79 10.41 -11.87 -17.31
C ASN A 79 10.87 -10.47 -17.81
N LEU A 80 11.96 -10.43 -18.58
CA LEU A 80 12.54 -9.18 -19.08
C LEU A 80 11.59 -8.40 -19.99
N LEU A 81 10.83 -9.09 -20.83
CA LEU A 81 9.88 -8.45 -21.73
C LEU A 81 8.78 -7.75 -20.93
N ASP A 82 8.24 -8.40 -19.89
CA ASP A 82 7.26 -7.79 -18.99
C ASP A 82 7.80 -6.48 -18.40
N PHE A 83 9.05 -6.48 -17.93
CA PHE A 83 9.68 -5.30 -17.35
C PHE A 83 9.89 -4.17 -18.36
N ILE A 84 10.26 -4.49 -19.60
CA ILE A 84 10.39 -3.48 -20.68
C ILE A 84 9.02 -2.88 -21.00
N LEU A 85 7.99 -3.72 -21.13
CA LEU A 85 6.62 -3.26 -21.40
C LEU A 85 6.08 -2.39 -20.26
N ASP A 86 6.31 -2.80 -19.02
CA ASP A 86 5.97 -2.04 -17.83
C ASP A 86 6.69 -0.69 -17.80
N PHE A 87 7.98 -0.66 -18.14
CA PHE A 87 8.75 0.56 -18.20
C PHE A 87 8.21 1.54 -19.25
N ILE A 88 7.91 1.06 -20.47
CA ILE A 88 7.31 1.86 -21.53
C ILE A 88 5.93 2.40 -21.07
N TYR A 89 5.15 1.53 -20.42
CA TYR A 89 3.83 1.91 -19.89
C TYR A 89 3.93 2.96 -18.79
N PHE A 90 4.89 2.81 -17.86
CA PHE A 90 5.21 3.80 -16.84
C PHE A 90 5.55 5.16 -17.46
N LEU A 91 6.47 5.20 -18.44
CA LEU A 91 6.86 6.45 -19.09
C LEU A 91 5.67 7.13 -19.74
N LYS A 92 4.83 6.37 -20.45
CA LYS A 92 3.60 6.88 -21.06
C LYS A 92 2.64 7.47 -20.03
N MET A 93 2.38 6.74 -18.95
CA MET A 93 1.32 7.08 -18.00
C MET A 93 1.73 8.13 -16.99
N TYR A 94 3.00 8.22 -16.58
CA TYR A 94 3.42 9.16 -15.54
C TYR A 94 4.27 10.32 -16.08
N ILE A 95 5.14 10.08 -17.06
CA ILE A 95 6.05 11.11 -17.59
C ILE A 95 5.40 11.87 -18.74
N LEU A 96 5.04 11.17 -19.82
CA LEU A 96 4.50 11.79 -21.04
C LEU A 96 3.09 12.38 -20.84
N SER A 97 2.35 11.89 -19.84
CA SER A 97 1.05 12.43 -19.46
C SER A 97 1.13 13.80 -18.78
N GLY A 98 2.30 14.19 -18.24
CA GLY A 98 2.47 15.41 -17.45
C GLY A 98 2.12 15.28 -15.96
N ILE A 99 1.62 14.12 -15.51
CA ILE A 99 1.28 13.86 -14.10
C ILE A 99 2.51 13.97 -13.19
N PHE A 100 3.69 13.67 -13.73
CA PHE A 100 4.98 13.90 -13.09
C PHE A 100 5.10 15.30 -12.47
N VAL A 101 4.56 16.35 -13.09
CA VAL A 101 4.59 17.72 -12.56
C VAL A 101 3.82 17.83 -11.25
N THR A 102 2.66 17.17 -11.16
CA THR A 102 1.89 17.10 -9.90
C THR A 102 2.72 16.36 -8.84
N PHE A 103 3.36 15.25 -9.18
CA PHE A 103 4.15 14.48 -8.20
C PHE A 103 5.36 15.28 -7.68
N VAL A 104 6.01 16.07 -8.55
CA VAL A 104 7.10 16.99 -8.15
C VAL A 104 6.63 18.00 -7.11
N LYS A 105 5.41 18.54 -7.28
CA LYS A 105 4.83 19.55 -6.38
C LYS A 105 4.40 18.92 -5.05
N GLU A 106 3.70 17.78 -5.12
CA GLU A 106 2.99 17.22 -3.97
C GLU A 106 3.82 16.21 -3.16
N SER A 107 4.73 15.45 -3.77
CA SER A 107 5.58 14.50 -3.03
C SER A 107 6.91 14.20 -3.72
N LYS A 108 7.94 14.98 -3.35
CA LYS A 108 9.32 14.76 -3.83
C LYS A 108 9.87 13.38 -3.45
N VAL A 109 9.47 12.83 -2.31
CA VAL A 109 9.97 11.52 -1.85
C VAL A 109 9.40 10.41 -2.72
N GLN A 110 8.10 10.45 -3.00
CA GLN A 110 7.44 9.48 -3.87
C GLN A 110 7.88 9.64 -5.33
N LEU A 111 8.22 10.85 -5.76
CA LEU A 111 8.85 11.09 -7.06
C LEU A 111 10.16 10.32 -7.19
N VAL A 112 11.05 10.45 -6.20
CA VAL A 112 12.35 9.76 -6.20
C VAL A 112 12.15 8.24 -6.19
N ALA A 113 11.16 7.73 -5.45
CA ALA A 113 10.80 6.33 -5.51
C ALA A 113 10.36 5.93 -6.94
N GLY A 114 9.41 6.62 -7.54
CA GLY A 114 8.94 6.32 -8.91
C GLY A 114 10.02 6.40 -9.98
N LEU A 115 11.00 7.30 -9.83
CA LEU A 115 12.14 7.43 -10.74
C LEU A 115 13.24 6.39 -10.51
N TYR A 116 13.28 5.74 -9.33
CA TYR A 116 14.34 4.82 -8.98
C TYR A 116 14.54 3.67 -9.99
N PRO A 117 13.48 2.98 -10.48
CA PRO A 117 13.62 1.98 -11.53
C PRO A 117 14.24 2.54 -12.82
N ILE A 118 13.84 3.76 -13.21
CA ILE A 118 14.33 4.40 -14.43
C ILE A 118 15.82 4.71 -14.30
N LEU A 119 16.21 5.36 -13.22
CA LEU A 119 17.60 5.71 -12.95
C LEU A 119 18.48 4.47 -12.87
N TYR A 120 17.97 3.38 -12.27
CA TYR A 120 18.69 2.10 -12.21
C TYR A 120 18.99 1.54 -13.60
N PHE A 121 17.98 1.47 -14.48
CA PHE A 121 18.18 0.94 -15.84
C PHE A 121 19.04 1.86 -16.70
N ILE A 122 18.79 3.16 -16.69
CA ILE A 122 19.59 4.12 -17.46
C ILE A 122 21.05 4.02 -17.05
N PHE A 123 21.34 4.11 -15.74
CA PHE A 123 22.73 4.09 -15.27
C PHE A 123 23.41 2.73 -15.53
N GLY A 124 22.70 1.63 -15.29
CA GLY A 124 23.22 0.28 -15.55
C GLY A 124 23.55 0.04 -17.02
N TYR A 125 22.64 0.42 -17.93
CA TYR A 125 22.87 0.25 -19.37
C TYR A 125 23.86 1.27 -19.93
N SER A 126 23.89 2.51 -19.45
CA SER A 126 24.91 3.49 -19.84
C SER A 126 26.31 2.97 -19.53
N ILE A 127 26.54 2.42 -18.33
CA ILE A 127 27.83 1.79 -17.99
C ILE A 127 28.12 0.61 -18.92
N ALA A 128 27.15 -0.27 -19.14
CA ALA A 128 27.33 -1.44 -20.02
C ALA A 128 27.72 -1.03 -21.44
N PHE A 129 27.07 -0.01 -22.01
CA PHE A 129 27.37 0.48 -23.36
C PHE A 129 28.72 1.18 -23.45
N VAL A 130 29.09 2.00 -22.46
CA VAL A 130 30.41 2.65 -22.42
C VAL A 130 31.52 1.60 -22.38
N LEU A 131 31.39 0.59 -21.52
CA LEU A 131 32.37 -0.49 -21.44
C LEU A 131 32.44 -1.30 -22.74
N ALA A 132 31.28 -1.65 -23.31
CA ALA A 132 31.21 -2.37 -24.57
C ALA A 132 31.84 -1.58 -25.73
N TYR A 133 31.67 -0.25 -25.76
CA TYR A 133 32.28 0.62 -26.75
C TYR A 133 33.81 0.60 -26.68
N PHE A 134 34.41 0.71 -25.50
CA PHE A 134 35.87 0.64 -25.35
C PHE A 134 36.44 -0.75 -25.71
N VAL A 135 35.73 -1.82 -25.36
CA VAL A 135 36.08 -3.18 -25.77
C VAL A 135 36.02 -3.32 -27.29
N PHE A 136 34.98 -2.78 -27.92
CA PHE A 136 34.84 -2.77 -29.38
C PHE A 136 35.99 -2.02 -30.05
N LEU A 137 36.33 -0.81 -29.58
CA LEU A 137 37.43 -0.02 -30.14
C LEU A 137 38.77 -0.77 -30.09
N THR A 138 38.99 -1.56 -29.05
CA THR A 138 40.22 -2.35 -28.88
C THR A 138 40.25 -3.55 -29.84
N LEU A 139 39.12 -4.23 -30.00
CA LEU A 139 39.06 -5.48 -30.75
C LEU A 139 38.82 -5.29 -32.25
N LYS A 140 38.22 -4.17 -32.67
CA LYS A 140 37.89 -3.92 -34.08
C LYS A 140 39.13 -3.86 -34.97
N GLU A 141 40.25 -3.37 -34.43
CA GLU A 141 41.53 -3.28 -35.14
C GLU A 141 42.15 -4.67 -35.39
N TRP A 142 41.86 -5.63 -34.51
CA TRP A 142 42.35 -7.00 -34.66
C TRP A 142 41.42 -7.86 -35.53
N ASN A 143 40.11 -7.85 -35.21
CA ASN A 143 39.10 -8.54 -35.99
C ASN A 143 37.70 -7.97 -35.70
N LEU A 144 37.09 -7.37 -36.73
CA LEU A 144 35.77 -6.74 -36.61
C LEU A 144 34.67 -7.70 -36.14
N PHE A 145 34.60 -8.91 -36.69
CA PHE A 145 33.55 -9.88 -36.35
C PHE A 145 33.69 -10.38 -34.90
N VAL A 146 34.93 -10.61 -34.44
CA VAL A 146 35.20 -10.97 -33.05
C VAL A 146 34.85 -9.82 -32.10
N GLY A 147 35.18 -8.59 -32.47
CA GLY A 147 34.78 -7.40 -31.72
C GLY A 147 33.26 -7.29 -31.58
N ILE A 148 32.51 -7.44 -32.67
CA ILE A 148 31.03 -7.43 -32.66
C ILE A 148 30.48 -8.56 -31.78
N PHE A 149 30.98 -9.79 -31.94
CA PHE A 149 30.53 -10.95 -31.17
C PHE A 149 30.75 -10.75 -29.66
N ILE A 150 31.93 -10.28 -29.26
CA ILE A 150 32.26 -10.02 -27.85
C ILE A 150 31.36 -8.93 -27.27
N VAL A 151 31.08 -7.86 -28.02
CA VAL A 151 30.13 -6.80 -27.60
C VAL A 151 28.74 -7.37 -27.35
N ILE A 152 28.22 -8.21 -28.25
CA ILE A 152 26.90 -8.83 -28.09
C ILE A 152 26.85 -9.70 -26.82
N VAL A 153 27.86 -10.55 -26.62
CA VAL A 153 27.98 -11.40 -25.43
C VAL A 153 28.07 -10.54 -24.17
N MET A 154 28.86 -9.47 -24.20
CA MET A 154 29.04 -8.56 -23.07
C MET A 154 27.74 -7.85 -22.68
N ILE A 155 26.99 -7.31 -23.65
CA ILE A 155 25.69 -6.67 -23.41
C ILE A 155 24.70 -7.69 -22.83
N PHE A 156 24.72 -8.93 -23.33
CA PHE A 156 23.88 -10.01 -22.80
C PHE A 156 24.21 -10.33 -21.33
N VAL A 157 25.49 -10.49 -21.00
CA VAL A 157 25.95 -10.76 -19.62
C VAL A 157 25.63 -9.58 -18.71
N CYS A 158 25.92 -8.34 -19.13
CA CYS A 158 25.58 -7.14 -18.38
C CYS A 158 24.08 -7.03 -18.12
N SER A 159 23.24 -7.33 -19.12
CA SER A 159 21.78 -7.36 -18.95
C SER A 159 21.35 -8.36 -17.87
N LYS A 160 21.94 -9.56 -17.83
CA LYS A 160 21.67 -10.54 -16.76
C LYS A 160 22.08 -10.01 -15.38
N LEU A 161 23.23 -9.34 -15.27
CA LEU A 161 23.70 -8.74 -14.01
C LEU A 161 22.81 -7.59 -13.54
N ILE A 162 22.40 -6.69 -14.45
CA ILE A 162 21.46 -5.59 -14.15
C ILE A 162 20.12 -6.16 -13.68
N ILE A 163 19.59 -7.19 -14.34
CA ILE A 163 18.33 -7.82 -13.91
C ILE A 163 18.51 -8.50 -12.54
N TYR A 164 19.63 -9.19 -12.32
CA TYR A 164 19.91 -9.82 -11.03
C TYR A 164 19.99 -8.79 -9.89
N GLY A 165 20.73 -7.70 -10.12
CA GLY A 165 20.84 -6.59 -9.17
C GLY A 165 19.50 -5.93 -8.88
N GLY A 166 18.73 -5.63 -9.93
CA GLY A 166 17.39 -5.02 -9.82
C GLY A 166 16.42 -5.88 -9.00
N LYS A 167 16.50 -7.21 -9.11
CA LYS A 167 15.72 -8.15 -8.27
C LYS A 167 16.14 -8.06 -6.80
N LYS A 168 17.45 -7.96 -6.51
CA LYS A 168 17.98 -7.91 -5.15
C LYS A 168 17.61 -6.62 -4.41
N ILE A 169 17.54 -5.49 -5.12
CA ILE A 169 17.25 -4.17 -4.53
C ILE A 169 15.79 -3.71 -4.77
N ALA A 170 14.91 -4.64 -5.16
CA ALA A 170 13.47 -4.42 -5.31
C ALA A 170 13.05 -3.33 -6.33
N VAL A 171 13.89 -3.04 -7.34
CA VAL A 171 13.55 -2.11 -8.45
C VAL A 171 12.25 -2.53 -9.14
N PHE A 172 12.14 -3.81 -9.45
CA PHE A 172 10.99 -4.36 -10.18
C PHE A 172 9.69 -4.28 -9.37
N TRP A 173 9.77 -4.45 -8.05
CA TRP A 173 8.61 -4.35 -7.18
C TRP A 173 7.90 -3.00 -7.36
N LEU A 174 8.69 -1.93 -7.38
CA LEU A 174 8.17 -0.59 -7.49
C LEU A 174 7.61 -0.31 -8.88
N SER A 175 8.31 -0.69 -9.95
CA SER A 175 7.80 -0.55 -11.33
C SER A 175 6.43 -1.21 -11.53
N ASN A 176 6.25 -2.42 -10.98
CA ASN A 176 4.99 -3.15 -11.07
C ASN A 176 3.84 -2.38 -10.40
N ILE A 177 4.07 -1.74 -9.25
CA ILE A 177 3.06 -0.97 -8.53
C ILE A 177 2.53 0.18 -9.38
N TYR A 178 3.42 0.96 -10.00
CA TYR A 178 3.00 2.10 -10.80
C TYR A 178 2.20 1.67 -12.03
N VAL A 179 2.66 0.61 -12.72
CA VAL A 179 1.94 0.06 -13.87
C VAL A 179 0.59 -0.49 -13.46
N PHE A 180 0.52 -1.23 -12.35
CA PHE A 180 -0.73 -1.71 -11.80
C PHE A 180 -1.69 -0.54 -11.52
N CYS A 181 -1.25 0.50 -10.81
CA CYS A 181 -2.11 1.64 -10.47
C CYS A 181 -2.58 2.39 -11.72
N ALA A 182 -1.74 2.54 -12.74
CA ALA A 182 -2.14 3.17 -13.99
C ALA A 182 -3.13 2.30 -14.79
N LYS A 183 -2.97 0.97 -14.81
CA LYS A 183 -3.96 0.04 -15.39
C LYS A 183 -5.27 0.06 -14.59
N TYR A 184 -5.19 0.14 -13.27
CA TYR A 184 -6.32 0.23 -12.35
C TYR A 184 -7.16 1.48 -12.62
N ALA A 185 -6.52 2.65 -12.71
CA ALA A 185 -7.19 3.92 -13.01
C ALA A 185 -7.98 3.90 -14.34
N LEU A 186 -7.48 3.12 -15.31
CA LEU A 186 -8.10 2.95 -16.62
C LEU A 186 -9.08 1.76 -16.70
N ASN A 187 -9.41 1.12 -15.57
CA ASN A 187 -10.25 -0.09 -15.52
C ASN A 187 -9.75 -1.24 -16.41
N LYS A 188 -8.42 -1.40 -16.54
CA LYS A 188 -7.77 -2.45 -17.36
C LYS A 188 -7.39 -3.70 -16.57
N ILE A 189 -8.02 -3.91 -15.42
CA ILE A 189 -7.81 -5.07 -14.56
C ILE A 189 -9.16 -5.72 -14.34
N GLU A 190 -9.49 -6.67 -15.23
CA GLU A 190 -10.83 -7.23 -15.40
C GLU A 190 -11.42 -7.77 -14.10
N GLU A 191 -10.60 -8.41 -13.27
CA GLU A 191 -11.04 -9.05 -12.03
C GLU A 191 -11.32 -8.08 -10.88
N MET A 192 -10.87 -6.82 -10.97
CA MET A 192 -11.00 -5.87 -9.86
C MET A 192 -12.45 -5.51 -9.57
N GLY A 193 -13.30 -5.42 -10.59
CA GLY A 193 -14.72 -5.13 -10.39
C GLY A 193 -15.40 -6.17 -9.51
N TYR A 194 -15.23 -7.46 -9.85
CA TYR A 194 -15.75 -8.58 -9.07
C TYR A 194 -15.12 -8.69 -7.69
N LEU A 195 -13.80 -8.50 -7.59
CA LEU A 195 -13.11 -8.56 -6.30
C LEU A 195 -13.60 -7.48 -5.33
N ASN A 196 -13.69 -6.23 -5.79
CA ASN A 196 -14.17 -5.11 -4.97
C ASN A 196 -15.62 -5.34 -4.52
N GLU A 197 -16.47 -5.87 -5.39
CA GLU A 197 -17.85 -6.26 -5.06
C GLU A 197 -17.89 -7.36 -3.99
N SER A 198 -17.07 -8.40 -4.16
CA SER A 198 -16.97 -9.51 -3.21
C SER A 198 -16.50 -9.03 -1.83
N PHE A 199 -15.51 -8.13 -1.77
CA PHE A 199 -15.04 -7.57 -0.51
C PHE A 199 -16.11 -6.70 0.14
N ALA A 200 -16.74 -5.81 -0.63
CA ALA A 200 -17.80 -4.95 -0.13
C ALA A 200 -18.97 -5.76 0.45
N LYS A 201 -19.38 -6.82 -0.24
CA LYS A 201 -20.47 -7.69 0.21
C LYS A 201 -20.17 -8.35 1.57
N VAL A 202 -19.01 -8.97 1.74
CA VAL A 202 -18.65 -9.64 3.00
C VAL A 202 -18.55 -8.63 4.14
N ILE A 203 -17.96 -7.45 3.89
CA ILE A 203 -17.87 -6.37 4.86
C ILE A 203 -19.28 -5.89 5.26
N TYR A 204 -20.14 -5.63 4.28
CA TYR A 204 -21.48 -5.10 4.49
C TYR A 204 -22.37 -6.10 5.25
N GLU A 205 -22.33 -7.38 4.90
CA GLU A 205 -23.07 -8.43 5.59
C GLU A 205 -22.69 -8.50 7.08
N LYS A 206 -21.39 -8.44 7.39
CA LYS A 206 -20.91 -8.39 8.79
C LYS A 206 -21.28 -7.09 9.49
N PHE A 207 -21.18 -5.97 8.80
CA PHE A 207 -21.64 -4.68 9.33
C PHE A 207 -23.12 -4.73 9.72
N LYS A 208 -23.97 -5.21 8.82
CA LYS A 208 -25.42 -5.31 9.00
C LYS A 208 -25.79 -6.26 10.15
N GLU A 209 -25.05 -7.35 10.33
CA GLU A 209 -25.25 -8.30 11.43
C GLU A 209 -25.01 -7.66 12.81
N HIS A 210 -23.95 -6.85 12.95
CA HIS A 210 -23.50 -6.36 14.25
C HIS A 210 -23.84 -4.89 14.55
N GLN A 211 -24.27 -4.10 13.57
CA GLN A 211 -24.47 -2.64 13.74
C GLN A 211 -25.39 -2.23 14.90
N ASN A 212 -26.35 -3.09 15.29
CA ASN A 212 -27.27 -2.81 16.39
C ASN A 212 -26.66 -3.05 17.78
N ILE A 213 -25.47 -3.66 17.85
CA ILE A 213 -24.72 -3.82 19.10
C ILE A 213 -24.21 -2.44 19.53
N ARG A 214 -24.49 -2.06 20.78
CA ARG A 214 -24.17 -0.72 21.31
C ARG A 214 -22.68 -0.39 21.16
N ASP A 215 -21.82 -1.23 21.72
CA ASP A 215 -20.36 -1.04 21.71
C ASP A 215 -19.72 -1.81 20.56
N TYR A 216 -20.02 -1.38 19.33
CA TYR A 216 -19.52 -2.00 18.11
C TYR A 216 -18.89 -0.97 17.16
N GLU A 217 -17.81 -1.36 16.50
CA GLU A 217 -17.29 -0.66 15.33
C GLU A 217 -16.77 -1.66 14.29
N LEU A 218 -16.88 -1.31 13.01
CA LEU A 218 -16.20 -2.00 11.93
C LEU A 218 -15.09 -1.11 11.37
N ILE A 219 -13.88 -1.64 11.28
CA ILE A 219 -12.72 -0.94 10.72
C ILE A 219 -12.29 -1.65 9.43
N LEU A 220 -12.41 -0.97 8.29
CA LEU A 220 -11.65 -1.36 7.11
C LEU A 220 -10.24 -0.73 7.20
N SER A 221 -9.24 -1.56 7.49
CA SER A 221 -7.83 -1.17 7.55
C SER A 221 -7.13 -1.53 6.24
N ALA A 222 -6.48 -0.58 5.60
CA ALA A 222 -5.81 -0.79 4.33
C ALA A 222 -4.38 -0.24 4.35
N HIS A 223 -3.44 -0.99 3.77
CA HIS A 223 -2.03 -0.60 3.69
C HIS A 223 -1.55 -0.45 2.24
N SER A 224 -0.72 0.55 1.96
CA SER A 224 -0.07 0.72 0.65
C SER A 224 -1.10 0.77 -0.49
N VAL A 225 -0.89 0.05 -1.60
CA VAL A 225 -1.86 -0.06 -2.71
C VAL A 225 -3.24 -0.55 -2.27
N GLY A 226 -3.36 -1.27 -1.16
CA GLY A 226 -4.65 -1.66 -0.60
C GLY A 226 -5.55 -0.47 -0.28
N THR A 227 -4.97 0.71 0.01
CA THR A 227 -5.72 1.96 0.24
C THR A 227 -6.50 2.44 -0.99
N ILE A 228 -6.00 2.15 -2.20
CA ILE A 228 -6.72 2.41 -3.45
C ILE A 228 -7.95 1.51 -3.53
N LEU A 229 -7.79 0.21 -3.29
CA LEU A 229 -8.90 -0.75 -3.30
C LEU A 229 -9.97 -0.38 -2.25
N ALA A 230 -9.52 0.06 -1.07
CA ALA A 230 -10.41 0.46 0.00
C ALA A 230 -11.39 1.57 -0.41
N VAL A 231 -10.98 2.54 -1.24
CA VAL A 231 -11.89 3.59 -1.73
C VAL A 231 -13.08 2.98 -2.48
N ASN A 232 -12.83 2.12 -3.47
CA ASN A 232 -13.90 1.51 -4.26
C ASN A 232 -14.72 0.50 -3.44
N VAL A 233 -14.07 -0.23 -2.52
CA VAL A 233 -14.76 -1.17 -1.63
C VAL A 233 -15.72 -0.42 -0.69
N VAL A 234 -15.27 0.67 -0.06
CA VAL A 234 -16.15 1.46 0.83
C VAL A 234 -17.26 2.14 0.05
N ALA A 235 -16.98 2.68 -1.14
CA ALA A 235 -18.02 3.25 -2.01
C ALA A 235 -19.16 2.26 -2.27
N LYS A 236 -18.83 0.99 -2.54
CA LYS A 236 -19.82 -0.09 -2.70
C LYS A 236 -20.57 -0.42 -1.40
N VAL A 237 -19.87 -0.45 -0.26
CA VAL A 237 -20.53 -0.61 1.06
C VAL A 237 -21.50 0.55 1.32
N ILE A 238 -21.12 1.79 0.99
CA ILE A 238 -21.98 2.97 1.11
C ILE A 238 -23.22 2.81 0.24
N THR A 239 -23.06 2.37 -1.02
CA THR A 239 -24.20 2.12 -1.91
C THR A 239 -25.17 1.10 -1.33
N MET A 240 -24.68 -0.04 -0.82
CA MET A 240 -25.52 -1.08 -0.21
C MET A 240 -26.24 -0.57 1.04
N ALA A 241 -25.53 0.14 1.93
CA ALA A 241 -26.11 0.70 3.14
C ALA A 241 -27.19 1.75 2.85
N ASN A 242 -26.95 2.64 1.88
CA ASN A 242 -27.92 3.66 1.47
C ASN A 242 -29.20 3.04 0.88
N GLN A 243 -29.08 1.94 0.12
CA GLN A 243 -30.23 1.23 -0.44
C GLN A 243 -31.14 0.63 0.64
N GLU A 244 -30.57 0.26 1.79
CA GLU A 244 -31.31 -0.32 2.91
C GLU A 244 -31.60 0.67 4.05
N GLY A 245 -31.20 1.94 3.91
CA GLY A 245 -31.36 2.95 4.97
C GLY A 245 -30.53 2.67 6.23
N ILE A 246 -29.41 1.97 6.09
CA ILE A 246 -28.52 1.59 7.19
C ILE A 246 -27.51 2.72 7.49
N SER A 247 -27.43 3.13 8.76
CA SER A 247 -26.46 4.14 9.21
C SER A 247 -25.03 3.58 9.24
N LEU A 248 -24.08 4.34 8.71
CA LEU A 248 -22.65 3.98 8.69
C LEU A 248 -21.86 4.60 9.85
N GLU A 249 -22.52 5.11 10.89
CA GLU A 249 -21.87 5.77 12.03
C GLU A 249 -20.82 4.90 12.74
N LYS A 250 -20.98 3.57 12.70
CA LYS A 250 -20.06 2.58 13.30
C LYS A 250 -19.03 2.03 12.32
N PHE A 251 -19.07 2.46 11.06
CA PHE A 251 -18.12 2.07 10.03
C PHE A 251 -16.95 3.07 9.99
N LYS A 252 -15.72 2.56 9.96
CA LYS A 252 -14.48 3.34 9.99
C LYS A 252 -13.55 2.90 8.86
N LEU A 253 -12.84 3.86 8.28
CA LEU A 253 -11.77 3.62 7.34
C LEU A 253 -10.43 4.03 7.95
N LEU A 254 -9.46 3.12 7.93
CA LEU A 254 -8.09 3.36 8.37
C LEU A 254 -7.13 3.08 7.23
N THR A 255 -6.55 4.11 6.63
CA THR A 255 -5.53 3.96 5.58
C THR A 255 -4.13 4.19 6.16
N LEU A 256 -3.20 3.31 5.82
CA LEU A 256 -1.84 3.26 6.36
C LEU A 256 -0.82 3.34 5.22
N GLY A 257 0.00 4.39 5.20
CA GLY A 257 1.00 4.59 4.14
C GLY A 257 0.36 4.59 2.75
N GLU A 258 -0.62 5.46 2.54
CA GLU A 258 -1.49 5.45 1.36
C GLU A 258 -0.75 5.64 0.02
N CYS A 259 -1.34 5.05 -1.03
CA CYS A 259 -0.89 5.19 -2.42
C CYS A 259 -1.98 5.75 -3.36
N ILE A 260 -3.07 6.30 -2.82
CA ILE A 260 -4.25 6.81 -3.51
C ILE A 260 -3.87 7.76 -4.68
N PRO A 261 -2.92 8.70 -4.54
CA PRO A 261 -2.50 9.57 -5.64
C PRO A 261 -1.87 8.88 -6.85
N LEU A 262 -1.44 7.61 -6.75
CA LEU A 262 -1.06 6.84 -7.94
C LEU A 262 -2.23 6.66 -8.91
N VAL A 263 -3.47 6.73 -8.42
CA VAL A 263 -4.70 6.64 -9.20
C VAL A 263 -5.42 7.99 -9.29
N SER A 264 -5.59 8.72 -8.18
CA SER A 264 -6.41 9.94 -8.15
C SER A 264 -5.81 11.13 -8.90
N PHE A 265 -4.51 11.08 -9.24
CA PHE A 265 -3.84 12.09 -10.06
C PHE A 265 -3.70 11.67 -11.53
N GLN A 266 -4.20 10.49 -11.91
CA GLN A 266 -4.23 10.08 -13.31
C GLN A 266 -5.10 11.04 -14.14
N LYS A 267 -4.90 11.10 -15.47
CA LYS A 267 -5.76 11.92 -16.33
C LYS A 267 -7.16 11.34 -16.46
N ASN A 268 -7.23 10.01 -16.52
CA ASN A 268 -8.46 9.25 -16.70
C ASN A 268 -8.63 8.36 -15.48
N TYR A 269 -9.47 8.78 -14.54
CA TYR A 269 -9.78 8.05 -13.30
C TYR A 269 -11.24 8.29 -12.86
N GLN A 270 -12.14 8.62 -13.78
CA GLN A 270 -13.48 9.12 -13.46
C GLN A 270 -14.26 8.19 -12.53
N ALA A 271 -14.24 6.87 -12.78
CA ALA A 271 -14.90 5.90 -11.90
C ALA A 271 -14.31 5.92 -10.46
N PHE A 272 -12.98 6.04 -10.34
CA PHE A 272 -12.33 6.18 -9.02
C PHE A 272 -12.66 7.51 -8.36
N ARG A 273 -12.76 8.59 -9.15
CA ARG A 273 -13.14 9.93 -8.68
C ARG A 273 -14.53 9.90 -8.06
N GLU A 274 -15.49 9.27 -8.73
CA GLU A 274 -16.88 9.15 -8.26
C GLU A 274 -16.97 8.38 -6.94
N ASP A 275 -16.25 7.25 -6.83
CA ASP A 275 -16.18 6.48 -5.59
C ASP A 275 -15.50 7.25 -4.45
N LEU A 276 -14.43 8.00 -4.75
CA LEU A 276 -13.78 8.88 -3.78
C LEU A 276 -14.70 10.02 -3.34
N GLU A 277 -15.43 10.63 -4.27
CA GLU A 277 -16.37 11.72 -4.01
C GLU A 277 -17.56 11.25 -3.16
N LEU A 278 -18.09 10.05 -3.42
CA LEU A 278 -19.10 9.41 -2.58
C LEU A 278 -18.58 9.20 -1.15
N LEU A 279 -17.37 8.66 -1.02
CA LEU A 279 -16.75 8.39 0.28
C LEU A 279 -16.56 9.66 1.11
N VAL A 280 -15.95 10.71 0.56
CA VAL A 280 -15.67 11.96 1.30
C VAL A 280 -16.91 12.82 1.57
N ASN A 281 -18.07 12.45 1.03
CA ASN A 281 -19.35 13.09 1.30
C ASN A 281 -20.32 12.23 2.12
N THR A 282 -19.86 11.06 2.60
CA THR A 282 -20.60 10.20 3.52
C THR A 282 -20.01 10.37 4.94
N PRO A 283 -20.81 10.41 6.02
CA PRO A 283 -20.33 10.60 7.39
C PRO A 283 -19.64 9.35 7.97
N ILE A 284 -18.57 8.90 7.30
CA ILE A 284 -17.67 7.85 7.76
C ILE A 284 -16.44 8.51 8.36
N VAL A 285 -15.99 7.99 9.50
CA VAL A 285 -14.70 8.44 10.04
C VAL A 285 -13.58 7.76 9.27
N TRP A 286 -12.76 8.58 8.62
CA TRP A 286 -11.59 8.14 7.86
C TRP A 286 -10.32 8.74 8.47
N PHE A 287 -9.46 7.90 9.03
CA PHE A 287 -8.10 8.26 9.42
C PHE A 287 -7.10 7.83 8.35
N ASP A 288 -6.33 8.77 7.83
CA ASP A 288 -5.22 8.50 6.91
C ASP A 288 -3.89 8.72 7.63
N ILE A 289 -3.15 7.65 7.90
CA ILE A 289 -1.92 7.69 8.68
C ILE A 289 -0.71 7.39 7.81
N THR A 290 0.17 8.38 7.67
CA THR A 290 1.39 8.28 6.84
C THR A 290 2.65 8.72 7.58
N SER A 291 3.82 8.59 6.95
CA SER A 291 5.09 8.99 7.55
C SER A 291 6.06 9.54 6.50
N PRO A 292 6.73 10.69 6.76
CA PRO A 292 7.67 11.27 5.79
C PRO A 292 8.88 10.39 5.44
N ILE A 293 9.20 9.37 6.26
CA ILE A 293 10.28 8.43 5.93
C ILE A 293 9.86 7.30 5.00
N ASP A 294 8.55 7.06 4.91
CA ASP A 294 7.98 6.11 3.98
C ASP A 294 7.94 6.76 2.59
N GLY A 295 8.92 6.38 1.78
CA GLY A 295 9.05 6.92 0.44
C GLY A 295 8.17 6.27 -0.61
N ALA A 296 7.36 5.27 -0.26
CA ALA A 296 6.41 4.64 -1.19
C ALA A 296 4.99 5.19 -1.05
N CYS A 297 4.73 6.04 -0.05
CA CYS A 297 3.44 6.67 0.19
C CYS A 297 3.45 8.17 -0.13
N PHE A 298 2.27 8.79 -0.15
CA PHE A 298 2.12 10.25 -0.27
C PHE A 298 1.89 10.87 1.11
N SER A 299 2.97 11.05 1.87
CA SER A 299 2.85 11.46 3.27
C SER A 299 2.19 12.83 3.44
N LEU A 300 1.06 12.84 4.17
CA LEU A 300 0.27 14.03 4.53
C LEU A 300 -0.23 14.84 3.32
N VAL A 301 -0.36 14.20 2.17
CA VAL A 301 -0.86 14.85 0.95
C VAL A 301 -2.39 14.87 0.98
N ASP A 302 -2.98 16.06 0.89
CA ASP A 302 -4.44 16.23 0.75
C ASP A 302 -4.87 15.91 -0.69
N PHE A 303 -4.92 14.62 -0.99
CA PHE A 303 -5.25 14.11 -2.32
C PHE A 303 -6.67 14.44 -2.75
N VAL A 304 -7.59 14.71 -1.82
CA VAL A 304 -8.98 15.10 -2.12
C VAL A 304 -9.00 16.51 -2.69
N LYS A 305 -8.34 17.45 -2.02
CA LYS A 305 -8.22 18.83 -2.48
C LYS A 305 -7.45 18.94 -3.79
N ILE A 306 -6.36 18.18 -3.95
CA ILE A 306 -5.56 18.19 -5.19
C ILE A 306 -6.36 17.61 -6.36
N SER A 307 -7.18 16.58 -6.12
CA SER A 307 -8.12 16.05 -7.10
C SER A 307 -9.33 16.99 -7.35
N LYS A 308 -9.41 18.14 -6.67
CA LYS A 308 -10.50 19.13 -6.80
C LYS A 308 -11.87 18.50 -6.52
N ILE A 309 -11.96 17.73 -5.44
CA ILE A 309 -13.22 17.17 -4.94
C ILE A 309 -13.62 17.98 -3.70
N GLU A 310 -14.87 18.41 -3.64
CA GLU A 310 -15.43 19.02 -2.43
C GLU A 310 -15.79 17.92 -1.43
N ALA A 311 -15.35 18.07 -0.19
CA ALA A 311 -15.53 17.06 0.84
C ALA A 311 -16.23 17.65 2.07
N LYS A 312 -17.40 17.09 2.40
CA LYS A 312 -18.09 17.36 3.67
C LYS A 312 -17.42 16.65 4.85
N PHE A 313 -16.84 15.48 4.60
CA PHE A 313 -16.18 14.62 5.59
C PHE A 313 -14.81 14.18 5.06
N PRO A 314 -13.82 15.10 4.98
CA PRO A 314 -12.50 14.77 4.46
C PRO A 314 -11.75 13.78 5.37
N PRO A 315 -10.75 13.05 4.85
CA PRO A 315 -9.88 12.23 5.67
C PRO A 315 -9.18 13.06 6.75
N ILE A 316 -9.02 12.47 7.93
CA ILE A 316 -8.20 13.03 9.00
C ILE A 316 -6.76 12.57 8.76
N TYR A 317 -5.98 13.42 8.11
CA TYR A 317 -4.57 13.18 7.82
C TYR A 317 -3.71 13.26 9.09
N LEU A 318 -3.03 12.17 9.43
CA LEU A 318 -2.19 12.04 10.62
C LEU A 318 -0.81 11.50 10.25
N SER A 319 0.20 11.86 11.06
CA SER A 319 1.52 11.25 10.95
C SER A 319 1.67 10.13 11.98
N ALA A 320 2.20 8.98 11.56
CA ALA A 320 2.63 7.93 12.49
C ALA A 320 3.80 8.37 13.38
N ARG A 321 4.51 9.46 13.04
CA ARG A 321 5.66 10.02 13.80
C ARG A 321 6.69 8.95 14.21
N PHE A 322 7.04 8.03 13.31
CA PHE A 322 7.98 6.92 13.60
C PHE A 322 9.29 7.33 14.30
N HIS A 323 9.79 8.55 14.10
CA HIS A 323 10.97 9.06 14.82
C HIS A 323 10.81 9.14 16.35
N LYS A 324 9.57 9.11 16.87
CA LYS A 324 9.25 9.06 18.31
C LYS A 324 8.97 7.65 18.83
N LEU A 325 8.73 6.70 17.93
CA LEU A 325 8.35 5.32 18.27
C LEU A 325 9.55 4.36 18.28
N PHE A 326 10.73 4.84 17.87
CA PHE A 326 11.94 4.04 17.76
C PHE A 326 13.11 4.77 18.41
N THR A 327 14.04 4.02 19.01
CA THR A 327 15.29 4.59 19.53
C THR A 327 16.07 5.28 18.41
N PRO A 328 16.91 6.30 18.70
CA PRO A 328 17.70 6.98 17.67
C PRO A 328 18.57 6.01 16.84
N LYS A 329 19.10 4.96 17.48
CA LYS A 329 19.92 3.92 16.85
C LYS A 329 19.11 3.09 15.85
N SER A 330 17.93 2.61 16.25
CA SER A 330 17.06 1.83 15.36
C SER A 330 16.48 2.68 14.25
N TYR A 331 16.04 3.90 14.57
CA TYR A 331 15.51 4.84 13.59
C TYR A 331 16.52 5.18 12.48
N LYS A 332 17.81 5.35 12.83
CA LYS A 332 18.88 5.55 11.83
C LYS A 332 19.04 4.35 10.88
N LYS A 333 18.84 3.12 11.36
CA LYS A 333 18.86 1.91 10.51
C LYS A 333 17.61 1.82 9.63
N ILE A 334 16.43 2.06 10.21
CA ILE A 334 15.15 2.09 9.52
C ILE A 334 15.17 3.05 8.33
N ARG A 335 15.69 4.27 8.51
CA ARG A 335 15.80 5.27 7.44
C ARG A 335 16.60 4.80 6.21
N LYS A 336 17.50 3.83 6.38
CA LYS A 336 18.28 3.24 5.28
C LYS A 336 17.55 2.07 4.62
N ASN A 337 16.60 1.44 5.30
CA ASN A 337 15.81 0.33 4.79
C ASN A 337 14.42 0.82 4.36
N ARG A 338 14.31 1.24 3.11
CA ARG A 338 13.07 1.79 2.53
C ARG A 338 11.91 0.81 2.58
N TYR A 339 12.18 -0.48 2.34
CA TYR A 339 11.18 -1.53 2.46
C TYR A 339 10.63 -1.60 3.89
N LEU A 340 11.51 -1.63 4.89
CA LEU A 340 11.08 -1.66 6.29
C LEU A 340 10.27 -0.40 6.64
N ALA A 341 10.75 0.78 6.24
CA ALA A 341 10.06 2.05 6.49
C ALA A 341 8.60 2.05 5.98
N HIS A 342 8.36 1.47 4.81
CA HIS A 342 7.00 1.36 4.24
C HIS A 342 6.10 0.37 4.99
N PHE A 343 6.68 -0.68 5.57
CA PHE A 343 5.91 -1.70 6.30
C PHE A 343 5.75 -1.40 7.80
N LEU A 344 6.41 -0.37 8.35
CA LEU A 344 6.41 -0.09 9.79
C LEU A 344 5.03 0.09 10.42
N TYR A 345 4.03 0.51 9.65
CA TYR A 345 2.64 0.63 10.11
C TYR A 345 2.09 -0.69 10.67
N LEU A 346 2.63 -1.82 10.22
CA LEU A 346 2.20 -3.16 10.61
C LEU A 346 3.14 -3.82 11.64
N TYR A 347 4.14 -3.08 12.12
CA TYR A 347 5.17 -3.58 13.03
C TYR A 347 4.99 -3.00 14.43
N ALA A 348 5.45 -3.77 15.43
CA ALA A 348 5.59 -3.27 16.79
C ALA A 348 6.61 -2.13 16.83
N THR A 349 6.39 -1.20 17.74
CA THR A 349 7.31 -0.08 17.98
C THR A 349 8.43 -0.50 18.93
N GLU A 350 9.29 0.44 19.34
CA GLU A 350 10.21 0.25 20.49
C GLU A 350 9.83 1.13 21.67
N ILE A 351 9.14 2.24 21.40
CA ILE A 351 8.74 3.26 22.37
C ILE A 351 7.23 3.45 22.23
N LEU A 352 6.55 3.60 23.36
CA LEU A 352 5.13 3.91 23.41
C LEU A 352 4.85 5.27 22.75
N GLY A 353 3.76 5.35 22.00
CA GLY A 353 3.30 6.61 21.44
C GLY A 353 1.87 6.50 20.93
N VAL A 354 1.39 7.60 20.36
CA VAL A 354 0.00 7.73 19.87
C VAL A 354 -0.32 6.71 18.77
N TYR A 355 0.63 6.47 17.88
CA TYR A 355 0.47 5.46 16.84
C TYR A 355 0.74 4.07 17.40
N ASP A 356 -0.33 3.29 17.53
CA ASP A 356 -0.26 1.89 17.96
C ASP A 356 -1.32 1.08 17.20
N TYR A 357 -0.87 0.43 16.11
CA TYR A 357 -1.75 -0.36 15.26
C TYR A 357 -2.46 -1.48 16.03
N PHE A 358 -1.81 -2.08 17.02
CA PHE A 358 -2.37 -3.19 17.79
C PHE A 358 -3.43 -2.70 18.77
N ASN A 359 -3.23 -1.53 19.37
CA ASN A 359 -4.28 -0.86 20.14
C ASN A 359 -5.48 -0.51 19.25
N PHE A 360 -5.25 -0.01 18.03
CA PHE A 360 -6.34 0.35 17.11
C PHE A 360 -7.26 -0.84 16.83
N ILE A 361 -6.67 -2.00 16.51
CA ILE A 361 -7.43 -3.19 16.09
C ILE A 361 -7.89 -4.09 17.24
N GLY A 362 -7.30 -3.99 18.44
CA GLY A 362 -7.54 -4.94 19.55
C GLY A 362 -7.92 -4.30 20.89
N GLY A 363 -7.68 -2.99 21.07
CA GLY A 363 -7.90 -2.29 22.34
C GLY A 363 -9.37 -2.02 22.69
N ALA A 364 -9.60 -1.59 23.93
CA ALA A 364 -10.92 -1.39 24.54
C ALA A 364 -11.74 -0.24 23.94
N ASP A 365 -11.10 0.88 23.61
CA ASP A 365 -11.74 2.09 23.11
C ASP A 365 -12.09 2.00 21.61
N THR A 366 -12.92 2.92 21.09
CA THR A 366 -13.13 3.09 19.65
C THR A 366 -11.89 3.64 18.95
N LEU A 367 -11.82 3.54 17.63
CA LEU A 367 -10.69 4.08 16.86
C LEU A 367 -10.51 5.59 17.08
N GLU A 368 -11.60 6.35 17.09
CA GLU A 368 -11.61 7.80 17.33
C GLU A 368 -11.12 8.15 18.72
N ALA A 369 -11.60 7.44 19.75
CA ALA A 369 -11.18 7.70 21.11
C ALA A 369 -9.66 7.51 21.27
N LYS A 370 -9.06 6.54 20.57
CA LYS A 370 -7.60 6.31 20.60
C LYS A 370 -6.81 7.41 19.88
N LEU A 371 -7.30 7.88 18.73
CA LEU A 371 -6.58 8.82 17.88
C LEU A 371 -6.83 10.29 18.24
N LEU A 372 -8.00 10.64 18.78
CA LEU A 372 -8.39 12.01 19.09
C LEU A 372 -8.11 12.42 20.53
N ARG A 373 -8.10 11.51 21.52
CA ARG A 373 -7.69 11.85 22.91
C ARG A 373 -6.28 12.45 22.95
N ASN A 374 -5.40 11.96 22.09
CA ASN A 374 -3.99 12.35 22.03
C ASN A 374 -3.70 13.60 21.16
N LYS A 375 -4.72 14.33 20.67
CA LYS A 375 -4.52 15.62 20.00
C LYS A 375 -4.43 16.80 20.98
N ASN A 376 -4.89 16.59 22.22
CA ASN A 376 -4.94 17.61 23.27
C ASN A 376 -3.76 17.50 24.27
N GLU A 377 -2.83 16.58 24.01
CA GLU A 377 -1.51 16.43 24.68
C GLU A 377 -0.40 16.68 23.65
#